data_AF-A0A4V1MG36-F1
#
_entry.id   AF-A0A4V1MG36-F1
#
_cell.length_a   1.000
_cell.length_b   1.000
_cell.length_c   1.000
_cell.angle_alpha   90.00
_cell.angle_beta   90.00
_cell.angle_gamma   90.00
#
_symmetry.space_group_name_H-M   'P 1'
#
loop_
_entity.id
_entity.type
_entity.pdbx_description
1 polymer ?
#
loop_
_entity_poly.entity_id
_entity_poly.type
_entity_poly.pdbx_seq_one_letter_code
_entity_poly.pdbx_strand_id
1 'polypeptide(L)'
;MKEGLHYLHRDYQGTILAISDEVGKAEEKRHFDAWGNLMYLEQNGTKVSLKGSPDLMIERGYTGHEHFFQVGLIHMNGRMYDPKLHTFLSVDNFIQDSFNSQNYNRFGYVLNNPLMFIDQGGEFAWVLVYVGAIIGAVMGATSYIGHAIQTGNWNWGQFGLSILGGAVSGAIMGALDGGASSALIWGAIAGYAATGLVSGLMPSYSMDLGGGFGFSVSPSIAFGKGFSVGASFSVSYRKGDFGIAAGFGVSYKISHAGSGLSGWEYRKSIMAGTLGTEGNLGVMLGTNMWSGLHEQRTGIVKLVSGDFSLTYENDGAPFGKIGLGDNNDSYRTAAMSLSIGDFHAGFNLFTGARNSSTYEENPENKTKYQYDYREMRKYGRDDYLPGAYGEKYTHGLVAEQGPRYRLGAAYVGWGNFRIGVNSEWIRHGIQNVLAHRWISPQPAFLMLSNNWAPYFQYQTVNEFTSW
;
A
#
# COMPACT_ATOMS: atom_id res chain seq x y z
N MET A 1 26.94 10.47 39.34
CA MET A 1 26.29 11.66 38.74
C MET A 1 25.96 12.65 39.83
N LYS A 2 25.99 13.96 39.56
CA LYS A 2 25.33 14.93 40.45
C LYS A 2 23.83 14.65 40.45
N GLU A 3 23.17 14.76 41.60
CA GLU A 3 21.72 14.71 41.67
C GLU A 3 21.14 15.78 40.74
N GLY A 4 20.23 15.38 39.85
CA GLY A 4 19.67 16.27 38.83
C GLY A 4 18.96 15.50 37.72
N LEU A 5 18.24 16.24 36.88
CA LEU A 5 17.57 15.71 35.71
C LEU A 5 18.56 15.60 34.54
N HIS A 6 18.61 14.42 33.93
CA HIS A 6 19.50 14.10 32.82
C HIS A 6 18.68 13.63 31.61
N TYR A 7 19.02 14.10 30.42
CA TYR A 7 18.32 13.75 29.18
C TYR A 7 19.14 12.81 28.31
N LEU A 8 18.52 11.71 27.90
CA LEU A 8 19.13 10.72 27.01
C LEU A 8 18.81 11.05 25.55
N HIS A 9 19.85 11.28 24.76
CA HIS A 9 19.73 11.50 23.33
C HIS A 9 19.98 10.18 22.60
N ARG A 10 18.99 9.72 21.85
CA ARG A 10 18.98 8.39 21.22
C ARG A 10 18.87 8.48 19.71
N ASP A 11 19.43 7.49 19.00
CA ASP A 11 19.13 7.29 17.58
C ASP A 11 17.78 6.59 17.37
N TYR A 12 17.44 6.30 16.11
CA TYR A 12 16.20 5.61 15.74
C TYR A 12 16.12 4.16 16.25
N GLN A 13 17.25 3.56 16.64
CA GLN A 13 17.30 2.22 17.24
C GLN A 13 17.27 2.26 18.77
N GLY A 14 17.22 3.45 19.37
CA GLY A 14 17.26 3.62 20.81
C GLY A 14 18.67 3.57 21.40
N THR A 15 19.73 3.55 20.58
CA THR A 15 21.11 3.63 21.05
C THR A 15 21.37 4.99 21.69
N ILE A 16 21.95 4.99 22.89
CA ILE A 16 22.22 6.22 23.65
C ILE A 16 23.51 6.87 23.13
N LEU A 17 23.38 7.98 22.41
CA LEU A 17 24.48 8.71 21.79
C LEU A 17 25.02 9.86 22.65
N ALA A 18 24.17 10.48 23.46
CA ALA A 18 24.61 11.53 24.36
C ALA A 18 23.73 11.63 25.61
N ILE A 19 24.30 12.22 26.65
CA ILE A 19 23.63 12.56 27.90
C ILE A 19 23.90 14.03 28.17
N SER A 20 22.85 14.80 28.44
CA SER A 20 22.96 16.23 28.77
C SER A 20 22.29 16.57 30.09
N ASP A 21 22.81 17.60 30.73
CA ASP A 21 22.22 18.19 31.93
C ASP A 21 20.91 18.97 31.63
N GLU A 22 20.33 19.54 32.68
CA GLU A 22 19.07 20.29 32.65
C GLU A 22 19.09 21.53 31.74
N VAL A 23 20.27 22.09 31.45
CA VAL A 23 20.47 23.24 30.55
C VAL A 23 20.91 22.83 29.14
N GLY A 24 20.91 21.53 28.83
CA GLY A 24 21.21 20.99 27.51
C GLY A 24 22.72 20.92 27.19
N LYS A 25 23.58 21.08 28.19
CA LYS A 25 25.02 20.90 28.02
C LYS A 25 25.34 19.40 28.02
N ALA A 26 26.05 18.94 27.00
CA ALA A 26 26.47 17.54 26.89
C ALA A 26 27.49 17.19 27.98
N GLU A 27 27.12 16.27 28.86
CA GLU A 27 27.98 15.72 29.91
C GLU A 27 28.71 14.47 29.44
N GLU A 28 28.08 13.67 28.57
CA GLU A 28 28.68 12.49 27.97
C GLU A 28 28.23 12.33 26.51
N LYS A 29 29.16 11.97 25.62
CA LYS A 29 28.88 11.61 24.23
C LYS A 29 29.54 10.29 23.89
N ARG A 30 28.82 9.46 23.15
CA ARG A 30 29.19 8.10 22.79
C ARG A 30 29.05 7.90 21.29
N HIS A 31 29.94 7.11 20.72
CA HIS A 31 29.77 6.61 19.35
C HIS A 31 29.98 5.10 19.35
N PHE A 32 29.03 4.39 18.77
CA PHE A 32 29.10 2.95 18.56
C PHE A 32 29.30 2.67 17.07
N ASP A 33 29.99 1.59 16.73
CA ASP A 33 29.94 1.06 15.38
C ASP A 33 28.58 0.38 15.09
N ALA A 34 28.39 -0.10 13.86
CA ALA A 34 27.15 -0.73 13.43
C ALA A 34 26.76 -1.95 14.27
N TRP A 35 27.72 -2.58 14.97
CA TRP A 35 27.54 -3.82 15.71
C TRP A 35 27.53 -3.61 17.22
N GLY A 36 27.60 -2.37 17.69
CA GLY A 36 27.51 -2.01 19.11
C GLY A 36 28.84 -1.92 19.85
N ASN A 37 30.00 -1.94 19.16
CA ASN A 37 31.26 -1.64 19.82
C ASN A 37 31.36 -0.15 20.11
N LEU A 38 31.71 0.22 21.36
CA LEU A 38 31.99 1.61 21.71
C LEU A 38 33.31 2.04 21.05
N MET A 39 33.25 3.02 20.16
CA MET A 39 34.38 3.53 19.37
C MET A 39 34.87 4.91 19.84
N TYR A 40 33.99 5.67 20.48
CA TYR A 40 34.32 6.98 21.02
C TYR A 40 33.55 7.24 22.31
N LEU A 41 34.23 7.83 23.29
CA LEU A 41 33.65 8.36 24.51
C LEU A 41 34.26 9.73 24.81
N GLU A 42 33.40 10.69 25.10
CA GLU A 42 33.76 12.02 25.58
C GLU A 42 32.93 12.32 26.82
N GLN A 43 33.60 12.78 27.88
CA GLN A 43 32.97 13.21 29.11
C GLN A 43 33.40 14.63 29.43
N ASN A 44 32.44 15.51 29.67
CA ASN A 44 32.66 16.93 29.97
C ASN A 44 33.61 17.62 28.97
N GLY A 45 33.48 17.29 27.68
CA GLY A 45 34.31 17.86 26.61
C GLY A 45 35.72 17.25 26.48
N THR A 46 36.04 16.22 27.25
CA THR A 46 37.35 15.53 27.19
C THR A 46 37.18 14.11 26.67
N LYS A 47 37.99 13.73 25.68
CA LYS A 47 38.02 12.37 25.15
C LYS A 47 38.55 11.38 26.21
N VAL A 48 37.81 10.31 26.45
CA VAL A 48 38.15 9.26 27.42
C VAL A 48 38.80 8.08 26.70
N SER A 49 39.83 7.49 27.33
CA SER A 49 40.45 6.27 26.85
C SER A 49 39.51 5.08 27.05
N LEU A 50 39.28 4.31 25.99
CA LEU A 50 38.47 3.08 26.04
C LEU A 50 39.25 1.86 26.53
N LYS A 51 40.57 1.99 26.75
CA LYS A 51 41.39 0.93 27.34
C LYS A 51 41.09 0.81 28.84
N GLY A 52 40.72 -0.39 29.29
CA GLY A 52 40.56 -0.69 30.72
C GLY A 52 39.15 -0.54 31.27
N SER A 53 38.12 -0.49 30.41
CA SER A 53 36.70 -0.32 30.76
C SER A 53 36.42 1.11 31.25
N PRO A 54 35.91 2.00 30.39
CA PRO A 54 35.62 3.36 30.79
C PRO A 54 34.45 3.38 31.80
N ASP A 55 34.55 4.23 32.81
CA ASP A 55 33.44 4.54 33.71
C ASP A 55 32.41 5.38 32.93
N LEU A 56 31.16 4.94 32.89
CA LEU A 56 30.09 5.55 32.11
C LEU A 56 29.00 6.02 33.04
N MET A 57 28.35 7.13 32.70
CA MET A 57 27.25 7.66 33.53
C MET A 57 26.11 6.66 33.73
N ILE A 58 25.85 5.82 32.73
CA ILE A 58 24.92 4.70 32.80
C ILE A 58 25.51 3.49 32.07
N GLU A 59 25.24 2.30 32.58
CA GLU A 59 25.69 1.03 32.00
C GLU A 59 24.83 0.59 30.80
N ARG A 60 23.97 1.46 30.24
CA ARG A 60 23.17 1.19 29.04
C ARG A 60 23.66 1.94 27.83
N GLY A 61 23.67 1.33 26.64
CA GLY A 61 24.26 1.93 25.44
C GLY A 61 23.54 1.58 24.15
N TYR A 62 24.13 0.69 23.37
CA TYR A 62 23.66 0.22 22.07
C TYR A 62 22.26 -0.39 22.18
N THR A 63 21.35 0.07 21.31
CA THR A 63 19.93 -0.29 21.30
C THR A 63 19.20 -0.21 22.66
N GLY A 64 19.73 0.60 23.59
CA GLY A 64 19.19 0.75 24.95
C GLY A 64 19.50 -0.40 25.92
N HIS A 65 20.29 -1.39 25.51
CA HIS A 65 20.65 -2.55 26.32
C HIS A 65 21.75 -2.24 27.32
N GLU A 66 21.85 -3.09 28.33
CA GLU A 66 22.87 -3.02 29.37
C GLU A 66 24.20 -3.62 28.86
N HIS A 67 25.30 -2.98 29.19
CA HIS A 67 26.64 -3.28 28.72
C HIS A 67 27.54 -3.62 29.90
N PHE A 68 28.23 -4.75 29.80
CA PHE A 68 29.31 -5.11 30.71
C PHE A 68 30.64 -4.71 30.07
N PHE A 69 30.95 -3.42 30.13
CA PHE A 69 32.14 -2.85 29.49
C PHE A 69 33.45 -3.47 29.99
N GLN A 70 33.46 -4.04 31.19
CA GLN A 70 34.60 -4.75 31.78
C GLN A 70 35.01 -5.99 30.98
N VAL A 71 34.03 -6.65 30.37
CA VAL A 71 34.22 -7.85 29.55
C VAL A 71 33.89 -7.62 28.08
N GLY A 72 33.44 -6.41 27.73
CA GLY A 72 33.11 -6.01 26.36
C GLY A 72 31.86 -6.69 25.80
N LEU A 73 30.90 -7.07 26.66
CA LEU A 73 29.69 -7.77 26.25
C LEU A 73 28.44 -6.91 26.46
N ILE A 74 27.37 -7.23 25.73
CA ILE A 74 26.06 -6.58 25.86
C ILE A 74 25.04 -7.62 26.34
N HIS A 75 24.35 -7.31 27.42
CA HIS A 75 23.25 -8.11 27.94
C HIS A 75 21.96 -7.72 27.22
N MET A 76 21.57 -8.51 26.22
CA MET A 76 20.36 -8.26 25.44
C MET A 76 19.14 -8.97 26.04
N ASN A 77 19.07 -9.07 27.36
CA ASN A 77 18.06 -9.81 28.11
C ASN A 77 18.18 -11.33 27.96
N GLY A 78 17.65 -11.93 26.89
CA GLY A 78 17.62 -13.38 26.71
C GLY A 78 18.97 -14.02 26.41
N ARG A 79 19.90 -13.24 25.82
CA ARG A 79 21.24 -13.72 25.46
C ARG A 79 22.31 -12.66 25.67
N MET A 80 23.53 -13.15 25.92
CA MET A 80 24.75 -12.35 25.92
C MET A 80 25.26 -12.19 24.48
N TYR A 81 25.48 -10.95 24.07
CA TYR A 81 25.97 -10.58 22.74
C TYR A 81 27.41 -10.05 22.81
N ASP A 82 28.26 -10.52 21.91
CA ASP A 82 29.62 -10.04 21.72
C ASP A 82 29.66 -9.10 20.49
N PRO A 83 29.76 -7.77 20.71
CA PRO A 83 29.82 -6.80 19.63
C PRO A 83 31.13 -6.85 18.83
N LYS A 84 32.20 -7.48 19.31
CA LYS A 84 33.45 -7.65 18.52
C LYS A 84 33.37 -8.83 17.57
N LEU A 85 32.70 -9.90 18.01
CA LEU A 85 32.49 -11.10 17.20
C LEU A 85 31.19 -11.03 16.37
N HIS A 86 30.37 -10.00 16.59
CA HIS A 86 29.09 -9.78 15.90
C HIS A 86 28.09 -10.91 16.13
N THR A 87 28.16 -11.58 17.29
CA THR A 87 27.44 -12.84 17.51
C THR A 87 27.02 -13.00 18.97
N PHE A 88 25.95 -13.74 19.19
CA PHE A 88 25.56 -14.18 20.53
C PHE A 88 26.50 -15.27 21.04
N LEU A 89 26.73 -15.28 22.34
CA LEU A 89 27.55 -16.29 23.03
C LEU A 89 26.78 -17.58 23.34
N SER A 90 25.48 -17.60 23.04
CA SER A 90 24.60 -18.75 23.25
C SER A 90 23.73 -18.96 22.02
N VAL A 91 23.37 -20.22 21.80
CA VAL A 91 22.54 -20.65 20.68
C VAL A 91 21.11 -20.12 20.87
N ASP A 92 20.53 -19.51 19.83
CA ASP A 92 19.10 -19.19 19.77
C ASP A 92 18.27 -20.46 19.88
N ASN A 93 17.29 -20.55 20.79
CA ASN A 93 16.44 -21.75 20.88
C ASN A 93 15.53 -21.93 19.65
N PHE A 94 15.39 -20.90 18.81
CA PHE A 94 14.45 -20.87 17.70
C PHE A 94 15.17 -20.72 16.35
N ILE A 95 14.68 -21.44 15.33
CA ILE A 95 14.96 -21.13 13.93
C ILE A 95 13.73 -20.38 13.43
N GLN A 96 13.87 -19.07 13.26
CA GLN A 96 12.75 -18.17 13.04
C GLN A 96 12.23 -18.16 11.60
N ASP A 97 13.07 -18.57 10.64
CA ASP A 97 12.71 -18.73 9.22
C ASP A 97 13.46 -19.91 8.60
N SER A 98 12.77 -21.03 8.41
CA SER A 98 13.31 -22.26 7.82
C SER A 98 13.67 -22.14 6.34
N PHE A 99 13.17 -21.12 5.64
CA PHE A 99 13.45 -20.91 4.22
C PHE A 99 14.60 -19.92 3.99
N ASN A 100 15.04 -19.21 5.03
CA ASN A 100 16.23 -18.38 5.00
C ASN A 100 17.44 -19.12 5.55
N SER A 101 18.39 -19.44 4.68
CA SER A 101 19.62 -20.15 5.05
C SER A 101 20.44 -19.42 6.13
N GLN A 102 20.34 -18.09 6.25
CA GLN A 102 21.02 -17.33 7.31
C GLN A 102 20.46 -17.60 8.71
N ASN A 103 19.18 -17.98 8.81
CA ASN A 103 18.53 -18.23 10.11
C ASN A 103 19.05 -19.51 10.79
N TYR A 104 19.65 -20.41 10.01
CA TYR A 104 20.33 -21.58 10.55
C TYR A 104 21.63 -21.22 11.29
N ASN A 105 22.16 -19.99 11.14
CA ASN A 105 23.17 -19.46 12.04
C ASN A 105 22.51 -18.96 13.34
N ARG A 106 22.32 -19.87 14.29
CA ARG A 106 21.66 -19.63 15.58
C ARG A 106 22.46 -18.74 16.55
N PHE A 107 23.66 -18.29 16.17
CA PHE A 107 24.43 -17.31 16.93
C PHE A 107 24.36 -15.91 16.31
N GLY A 108 23.76 -15.76 15.12
CA GLY A 108 23.72 -14.52 14.38
C GLY A 108 22.90 -13.44 15.10
N TYR A 109 23.38 -12.19 15.03
CA TYR A 109 22.63 -11.02 15.48
C TYR A 109 21.84 -10.44 14.30
N VAL A 110 20.51 -10.37 14.45
CA VAL A 110 19.56 -9.68 13.55
C VAL A 110 19.79 -9.91 12.05
N LEU A 111 20.01 -11.18 11.66
CA LEU A 111 20.27 -11.60 10.28
C LEU A 111 21.43 -10.86 9.61
N ASN A 112 22.45 -10.51 10.39
CA ASN A 112 23.62 -9.75 9.97
C ASN A 112 23.31 -8.35 9.41
N ASN A 113 22.18 -7.74 9.78
CA ASN A 113 21.81 -6.38 9.36
C ASN A 113 21.46 -5.48 10.57
N PRO A 114 22.47 -5.14 11.39
CA PRO A 114 22.29 -4.45 12.66
C PRO A 114 21.94 -2.97 12.55
N LEU A 115 22.05 -2.38 11.36
CA LEU A 115 21.54 -1.04 11.08
C LEU A 115 20.02 -1.06 10.89
N MET A 116 19.46 -2.14 10.36
CA MET A 116 18.04 -2.17 10.02
C MET A 116 17.17 -2.76 11.13
N PHE A 117 17.73 -3.59 12.00
CA PHE A 117 17.00 -4.43 12.94
C PHE A 117 17.57 -4.34 14.36
N ILE A 118 16.72 -4.64 15.34
CA ILE A 118 17.06 -4.63 16.77
C ILE A 118 16.49 -5.91 17.40
N ASP A 119 17.27 -6.56 18.27
CA ASP A 119 16.78 -7.67 19.10
C ASP A 119 16.53 -7.17 20.53
N GLN A 120 15.29 -6.76 20.83
CA GLN A 120 14.94 -6.21 22.15
C GLN A 120 14.92 -7.28 23.27
N GLY A 121 14.57 -8.52 22.91
CA GLY A 121 14.46 -9.64 23.85
C GLY A 121 15.72 -10.49 23.96
N GLY A 122 16.68 -10.30 23.05
CA GLY A 122 17.83 -11.19 22.93
C GLY A 122 17.42 -12.57 22.44
N GLU A 123 16.28 -12.68 21.78
CA GLU A 123 15.77 -13.81 21.04
C GLU A 123 15.03 -13.11 19.91
N PHE A 124 15.53 -13.14 18.68
CA PHE A 124 15.06 -12.24 17.63
C PHE A 124 13.57 -12.52 17.35
N ALA A 125 12.71 -11.70 17.96
CA ALA A 125 11.44 -12.17 18.46
C ALA A 125 10.29 -11.96 17.47
N TRP A 126 9.96 -13.05 16.79
CA TRP A 126 8.58 -13.33 16.41
C TRP A 126 7.64 -13.43 17.62
N VAL A 127 8.07 -13.24 18.87
CA VAL A 127 7.22 -13.34 20.08
C VAL A 127 6.00 -12.44 19.98
N LEU A 128 6.14 -11.19 19.52
CA LEU A 128 4.98 -10.31 19.34
C LEU A 128 4.08 -10.80 18.19
N VAL A 129 4.68 -11.36 17.13
CA VAL A 129 3.97 -11.99 16.00
C VAL A 129 3.25 -13.28 16.42
N TYR A 130 3.84 -14.08 17.31
CA TYR A 130 3.25 -15.31 17.83
C TYR A 130 2.17 -15.01 18.87
N VAL A 131 2.40 -14.07 19.79
CA VAL A 131 1.39 -13.61 20.75
C VAL A 131 0.21 -12.98 20.01
N GLY A 132 0.50 -12.14 19.02
CA GLY A 132 -0.49 -11.61 18.09
C GLY A 132 -1.24 -12.74 17.40
N ALA A 133 -0.55 -13.70 16.78
CA ALA A 133 -1.17 -14.84 16.09
C ALA A 133 -2.03 -15.70 17.02
N ILE A 134 -1.61 -15.93 18.25
CA ILE A 134 -2.38 -16.72 19.23
C ILE A 134 -3.63 -15.96 19.65
N ILE A 135 -3.53 -14.66 19.96
CA ILE A 135 -4.69 -13.82 20.31
C ILE A 135 -5.67 -13.75 19.13
N GLY A 136 -5.15 -13.52 17.93
CA GLY A 136 -5.93 -13.49 16.71
C GLY A 136 -6.62 -14.83 16.42
N ALA A 137 -5.93 -15.95 16.59
CA ALA A 137 -6.50 -17.30 16.44
C ALA A 137 -7.66 -17.56 17.41
N VAL A 138 -7.49 -17.13 18.67
CA VAL A 138 -8.54 -17.25 19.72
C VAL A 138 -9.74 -16.36 19.40
N MET A 139 -9.53 -15.15 18.89
CA MET A 139 -10.60 -14.26 18.44
C MET A 139 -11.34 -14.84 17.21
N GLY A 140 -10.60 -15.44 16.27
CA GLY A 140 -11.16 -16.13 15.11
C GLY A 140 -12.00 -17.37 15.49
N ALA A 141 -11.54 -18.13 16.49
CA ALA A 141 -12.30 -19.27 17.03
C ALA A 141 -13.59 -18.83 17.73
N THR A 142 -13.50 -17.83 18.62
CA THR A 142 -14.64 -17.35 19.41
C THR A 142 -15.71 -16.67 18.56
N SER A 143 -15.31 -15.92 17.54
CA SER A 143 -16.21 -15.33 16.55
C SER A 143 -16.99 -16.41 15.77
N TYR A 144 -16.32 -17.48 15.34
CA TYR A 144 -16.98 -18.59 14.64
C TYR A 144 -17.93 -19.38 15.53
N ILE A 145 -17.55 -19.62 16.79
CA ILE A 145 -18.43 -20.27 17.77
C ILE A 145 -19.69 -19.42 17.99
N GLY A 146 -19.56 -18.10 18.10
CA GLY A 146 -20.71 -17.18 18.18
C GLY A 146 -21.61 -17.26 16.95
N HIS A 147 -21.02 -17.31 15.75
CA HIS A 147 -21.74 -17.49 14.49
C HIS A 147 -22.50 -18.82 14.41
N ALA A 148 -21.86 -19.93 14.79
CA ALA A 148 -22.47 -21.26 14.73
C ALA A 148 -23.59 -21.45 15.77
N ILE A 149 -23.50 -20.79 16.94
CA ILE A 149 -24.57 -20.76 17.94
C ILE A 149 -25.79 -19.98 17.42
N GLN A 150 -25.58 -18.85 16.72
CA GLN A 150 -26.67 -18.01 16.22
C GLN A 150 -27.36 -18.57 14.98
N THR A 151 -26.59 -19.21 14.10
CA THR A 151 -27.10 -19.77 12.83
C THR A 151 -27.50 -21.24 12.93
N GLY A 152 -27.13 -21.92 14.02
CA GLY A 152 -27.34 -23.34 14.24
C GLY A 152 -26.50 -24.26 13.35
N ASN A 153 -25.63 -23.72 12.50
CA ASN A 153 -24.87 -24.46 11.50
C ASN A 153 -23.38 -24.49 11.86
N TRP A 154 -22.89 -25.67 12.23
CA TRP A 154 -21.49 -25.90 12.55
C TRP A 154 -20.75 -26.53 11.36
N ASN A 155 -19.62 -25.96 10.97
CA ASN A 155 -18.74 -26.48 9.92
C ASN A 155 -17.27 -26.45 10.37
N TRP A 156 -16.67 -27.63 10.48
CA TRP A 156 -15.29 -27.81 10.94
C TRP A 156 -14.23 -27.20 10.01
N GLY A 157 -14.50 -27.13 8.71
CA GLY A 157 -13.60 -26.48 7.75
C GLY A 157 -13.57 -24.97 7.93
N GLN A 158 -14.74 -24.34 8.11
CA GLN A 158 -14.83 -22.90 8.34
C GLN A 158 -14.33 -22.49 9.73
N PHE A 159 -14.50 -23.34 10.75
CA PHE A 159 -13.88 -23.15 12.06
C PHE A 159 -12.34 -23.15 11.98
N GLY A 160 -11.75 -24.09 11.25
CA GLY A 160 -10.30 -24.12 11.04
C GLY A 160 -9.78 -22.89 10.28
N LEU A 161 -10.55 -22.43 9.30
CA LEU A 161 -10.22 -21.23 8.51
C LEU A 161 -10.35 -19.93 9.33
N SER A 162 -11.31 -19.82 10.25
CA SER A 162 -11.46 -18.63 11.09
C SER A 162 -10.30 -18.49 12.09
N ILE A 163 -9.82 -19.62 12.64
CA ILE A 163 -8.61 -19.68 13.48
C ILE A 163 -7.39 -19.21 12.69
N LEU A 164 -7.19 -19.73 11.48
CA LEU A 164 -6.07 -19.35 10.62
C LEU A 164 -6.13 -17.86 10.22
N GLY A 165 -7.29 -17.36 9.80
CA GLY A 165 -7.48 -15.96 9.43
C GLY A 165 -7.22 -15.01 10.59
N GLY A 166 -7.73 -15.35 11.77
CA GLY A 166 -7.44 -14.64 13.00
C GLY A 166 -5.95 -14.62 13.33
N ALA A 167 -5.27 -15.76 13.23
CA ALA A 167 -3.83 -15.87 13.51
C ALA A 167 -2.97 -14.98 12.61
N VAL A 168 -3.30 -14.91 11.33
CA VAL A 168 -2.60 -14.05 10.38
C VAL A 168 -2.82 -12.58 10.72
N SER A 169 -4.06 -12.17 11.02
CA SER A 169 -4.35 -10.77 11.40
C SER A 169 -3.65 -10.37 12.70
N GLY A 170 -3.62 -11.27 13.67
CA GLY A 170 -2.93 -11.04 14.93
C GLY A 170 -1.41 -10.99 14.78
N ALA A 171 -0.82 -11.86 13.95
CA ALA A 171 0.60 -11.83 13.62
C ALA A 171 1.03 -10.48 13.05
N ILE A 172 0.23 -9.93 12.14
CA ILE A 172 0.46 -8.62 11.54
C ILE A 172 0.40 -7.51 12.60
N MET A 173 -0.58 -7.57 13.51
CA MET A 173 -0.71 -6.57 14.57
C MET A 173 0.46 -6.61 15.58
N GLY A 174 0.92 -7.82 15.91
CA GLY A 174 2.11 -8.03 16.73
C GLY A 174 3.41 -7.56 16.09
N ALA A 175 3.52 -7.63 14.75
CA ALA A 175 4.69 -7.14 14.02
C ALA A 175 4.78 -5.61 14.00
N LEU A 176 3.65 -4.90 14.14
CA LEU A 176 3.56 -3.44 14.04
C LEU A 176 3.94 -2.71 15.33
N ASP A 177 3.84 -3.38 16.49
CA ASP A 177 4.15 -2.79 17.80
C ASP A 177 5.63 -3.02 18.22
N GLY A 178 6.38 -3.80 17.44
CA GLY A 178 7.70 -4.32 17.81
C GLY A 178 8.78 -4.15 16.73
N GLY A 179 8.96 -2.96 16.18
CA GLY A 179 10.21 -2.52 15.52
C GLY A 179 10.81 -3.40 14.39
N ALA A 180 10.05 -4.31 13.77
CA ALA A 180 10.57 -5.16 12.70
C ALA A 180 10.65 -4.40 11.36
N SER A 181 11.78 -4.53 10.65
CA SER A 181 11.97 -3.87 9.36
C SER A 181 11.20 -4.54 8.23
N SER A 182 10.91 -3.72 7.22
CA SER A 182 10.19 -4.07 6.00
C SER A 182 10.77 -5.27 5.23
N ALA A 183 12.07 -5.56 5.33
CA ALA A 183 12.71 -6.63 4.54
C ALA A 183 12.33 -8.07 4.97
N LEU A 184 12.07 -8.29 6.27
CA LEU A 184 11.61 -9.60 6.77
C LEU A 184 10.14 -9.86 6.47
N ILE A 185 9.37 -8.78 6.51
CA ILE A 185 7.98 -8.73 6.07
C ILE A 185 7.92 -9.13 4.58
N TRP A 186 8.85 -8.67 3.74
CA TRP A 186 8.96 -9.10 2.33
C TRP A 186 9.34 -10.57 2.15
N GLY A 187 10.17 -11.18 3.02
CA GLY A 187 10.54 -12.59 2.94
C GLY A 187 9.37 -13.54 3.24
N ALA A 188 8.64 -13.27 4.34
CA ALA A 188 7.44 -14.01 4.69
C ALA A 188 6.31 -13.77 3.65
N ILE A 189 6.13 -12.53 3.19
CA ILE A 189 5.12 -12.18 2.18
C ILE A 189 5.46 -12.74 0.80
N ALA A 190 6.73 -12.79 0.38
CA ALA A 190 7.11 -13.40 -0.90
C ALA A 190 6.79 -14.90 -0.95
N GLY A 191 6.92 -15.60 0.19
CA GLY A 191 6.50 -17.01 0.33
C GLY A 191 4.99 -17.22 0.19
N TYR A 192 4.17 -16.33 0.77
CA TYR A 192 2.70 -16.39 0.69
C TYR A 192 2.11 -15.77 -0.60
N ALA A 193 2.83 -14.83 -1.23
CA ALA A 193 2.48 -14.24 -2.52
C ALA A 193 2.79 -15.18 -3.69
N ALA A 194 3.81 -16.04 -3.56
CA ALA A 194 4.11 -17.10 -4.54
C ALA A 194 3.01 -18.18 -4.64
N THR A 195 2.09 -18.25 -3.66
CA THR A 195 1.04 -19.29 -3.58
C THR A 195 -0.37 -18.80 -3.92
N GLY A 196 -0.57 -17.53 -4.31
CA GLY A 196 -1.91 -17.02 -4.65
C GLY A 196 -2.91 -17.01 -3.49
N LEU A 197 -2.43 -17.20 -2.25
CA LEU A 197 -3.25 -17.49 -1.08
C LEU A 197 -4.00 -16.25 -0.55
N VAL A 198 -3.43 -15.06 -0.64
CA VAL A 198 -3.89 -13.88 0.12
C VAL A 198 -5.27 -13.35 -0.32
N SER A 199 -5.67 -13.51 -1.58
CA SER A 199 -7.00 -13.08 -2.04
C SER A 199 -8.12 -14.08 -1.73
N GLY A 200 -7.77 -15.31 -1.34
CA GLY A 200 -8.70 -16.30 -0.82
C GLY A 200 -8.87 -16.23 0.71
N LEU A 201 -8.08 -15.41 1.42
CA LEU A 201 -7.98 -15.40 2.88
C LEU A 201 -8.72 -14.23 3.57
N MET A 202 -9.27 -13.28 2.81
CA MET A 202 -9.95 -12.10 3.37
C MET A 202 -11.31 -11.88 2.70
N PRO A 203 -12.29 -12.80 2.89
CA PRO A 203 -13.63 -12.62 2.35
C PRO A 203 -14.28 -11.37 2.96
N SER A 204 -15.03 -10.64 2.15
CA SER A 204 -15.90 -9.59 2.64
C SER A 204 -16.99 -10.19 3.54
N TYR A 205 -17.19 -9.61 4.71
CA TYR A 205 -18.26 -9.98 5.61
C TYR A 205 -19.48 -9.14 5.29
N SER A 206 -20.62 -9.76 4.97
CA SER A 206 -21.88 -9.08 4.71
C SER A 206 -22.95 -9.60 5.66
N MET A 207 -23.65 -8.71 6.35
CA MET A 207 -24.80 -9.00 7.19
C MET A 207 -26.08 -8.46 6.52
N ASP A 208 -27.13 -9.29 6.48
CA ASP A 208 -28.48 -8.84 6.17
C ASP A 208 -29.12 -8.34 7.48
N LEU A 209 -29.52 -7.08 7.49
CA LEU A 209 -30.14 -6.40 8.63
C LEU A 209 -31.68 -6.55 8.62
N GLY A 210 -32.23 -7.22 7.61
CA GLY A 210 -33.67 -7.39 7.42
C GLY A 210 -34.32 -6.19 6.72
N GLY A 211 -35.51 -6.41 6.17
CA GLY A 211 -36.26 -5.37 5.45
C GLY A 211 -35.59 -4.87 4.16
N GLY A 212 -34.61 -5.61 3.64
CA GLY A 212 -33.83 -5.24 2.45
C GLY A 212 -32.55 -4.46 2.75
N PHE A 213 -32.21 -4.21 4.02
CA PHE A 213 -30.96 -3.55 4.38
C PHE A 213 -29.82 -4.57 4.53
N GLY A 214 -28.64 -4.23 4.01
CA GLY A 214 -27.43 -5.01 4.21
C GLY A 214 -26.27 -4.12 4.66
N PHE A 215 -25.37 -4.65 5.47
CA PHE A 215 -24.12 -3.99 5.83
C PHE A 215 -22.96 -4.92 5.49
N SER A 216 -21.84 -4.38 5.02
CA SER A 216 -20.66 -5.19 4.73
C SER A 216 -19.36 -4.52 5.12
N VAL A 217 -18.38 -5.35 5.47
CA VAL A 217 -17.01 -4.98 5.79
C VAL A 217 -16.06 -5.81 4.94
N SER A 218 -15.21 -5.14 4.18
CA SER A 218 -14.27 -5.74 3.25
C SER A 218 -12.86 -5.27 3.58
N PRO A 219 -12.03 -6.08 4.27
CA PRO A 219 -10.62 -5.80 4.40
C PRO A 219 -9.93 -5.84 3.02
N SER A 220 -8.89 -5.05 2.84
CA SER A 220 -8.14 -4.95 1.58
C SER A 220 -6.65 -4.75 1.85
N ILE A 221 -5.84 -5.41 1.04
CA ILE A 221 -4.38 -5.28 1.03
C ILE A 221 -3.96 -5.17 -0.45
N ALA A 222 -3.12 -4.19 -0.76
CA ALA A 222 -2.56 -4.02 -2.11
C ALA A 222 -1.02 -3.90 -2.05
N PHE A 223 -0.35 -4.53 -3.01
CA PHE A 223 1.11 -4.63 -3.11
C PHE A 223 1.58 -4.49 -4.56
N GLY A 224 2.79 -3.92 -4.76
CA GLY A 224 3.37 -3.58 -6.07
C GLY A 224 4.58 -2.63 -5.90
N LYS A 225 4.65 -1.53 -6.67
CA LYS A 225 5.59 -0.40 -6.41
C LYS A 225 5.32 0.37 -5.11
N GLY A 226 4.29 -0.01 -4.37
CA GLY A 226 3.86 0.55 -3.11
C GLY A 226 3.10 -0.50 -2.28
N PHE A 227 2.77 -0.18 -1.04
CA PHE A 227 2.03 -1.07 -0.13
C PHE A 227 0.91 -0.31 0.57
N SER A 228 -0.27 -0.93 0.65
CA SER A 228 -1.38 -0.38 1.41
C SER A 228 -2.27 -1.41 2.05
N VAL A 229 -2.74 -1.08 3.24
CA VAL A 229 -3.74 -1.84 3.98
C VAL A 229 -4.96 -0.98 4.18
N GLY A 230 -6.14 -1.57 4.15
CA GLY A 230 -7.37 -0.82 4.33
C GLY A 230 -8.57 -1.70 4.63
N ALA A 231 -9.69 -1.04 4.89
CA ALA A 231 -10.98 -1.67 5.04
C ALA A 231 -12.03 -0.78 4.37
N SER A 232 -13.04 -1.43 3.80
CA SER A 232 -14.21 -0.75 3.24
C SER A 232 -15.45 -1.21 3.97
N PHE A 233 -16.27 -0.27 4.40
CA PHE A 233 -17.55 -0.46 5.04
C PHE A 233 -18.62 -0.02 4.06
N SER A 234 -19.70 -0.79 3.90
CA SER A 234 -20.84 -0.33 3.09
C SER A 234 -22.16 -0.70 3.72
N VAL A 235 -23.14 0.17 3.50
CA VAL A 235 -24.55 -0.07 3.78
C VAL A 235 -25.26 -0.12 2.45
N SER A 236 -26.18 -1.06 2.30
CA SER A 236 -27.01 -1.23 1.12
C SER A 236 -28.47 -1.36 1.51
N TYR A 237 -29.34 -0.97 0.60
CA TYR A 237 -30.77 -1.19 0.68
C TYR A 237 -31.26 -1.73 -0.66
N ARG A 238 -32.04 -2.79 -0.64
CA ARG A 238 -32.64 -3.42 -1.81
C ARG A 238 -34.13 -3.61 -1.60
N LYS A 239 -34.91 -3.22 -2.60
CA LYS A 239 -36.35 -3.49 -2.67
C LYS A 239 -36.72 -3.91 -4.08
N GLY A 240 -37.02 -5.20 -4.26
CA GLY A 240 -37.23 -5.79 -5.58
C GLY A 240 -35.97 -5.64 -6.44
N ASP A 241 -36.16 -5.01 -7.60
CA ASP A 241 -35.09 -4.75 -8.57
C ASP A 241 -34.26 -3.51 -8.25
N PHE A 242 -34.77 -2.59 -7.42
CA PHE A 242 -34.04 -1.40 -7.03
C PHE A 242 -33.03 -1.70 -5.92
N GLY A 243 -31.81 -1.19 -6.08
CA GLY A 243 -30.75 -1.24 -5.08
C GLY A 243 -30.04 0.11 -4.95
N ILE A 244 -29.67 0.45 -3.73
CA ILE A 244 -28.76 1.55 -3.40
C ILE A 244 -27.71 1.06 -2.42
N ALA A 245 -26.46 1.49 -2.60
CA ALA A 245 -25.36 1.20 -1.70
C ALA A 245 -24.54 2.47 -1.47
N ALA A 246 -24.13 2.69 -0.24
CA ALA A 246 -23.18 3.72 0.15
C ALA A 246 -22.02 3.06 0.89
N GLY A 247 -20.79 3.50 0.61
CA GLY A 247 -19.59 2.92 1.18
C GLY A 247 -18.60 3.97 1.66
N PHE A 248 -17.79 3.57 2.63
CA PHE A 248 -16.65 4.30 3.15
C PHE A 248 -15.45 3.36 3.26
N GLY A 249 -14.41 3.64 2.49
CA GLY A 249 -13.13 2.98 2.52
C GLY A 249 -12.09 3.83 3.23
N VAL A 250 -11.26 3.20 4.04
CA VAL A 250 -10.05 3.78 4.62
C VAL A 250 -8.89 2.91 4.23
N SER A 251 -7.83 3.51 3.70
CA SER A 251 -6.58 2.81 3.47
C SER A 251 -5.38 3.64 3.92
N TYR A 252 -4.40 2.99 4.52
CA TYR A 252 -3.11 3.59 4.82
C TYR A 252 -2.10 3.10 3.78
N LYS A 253 -1.47 4.06 3.10
CA LYS A 253 -0.42 3.83 2.10
C LYS A 253 0.89 3.92 2.87
N ILE A 254 1.58 2.80 3.03
CA ILE A 254 2.90 2.73 3.68
C ILE A 254 3.97 3.27 2.73
N SER A 255 3.84 2.93 1.46
CA SER A 255 4.57 3.54 0.37
C SER A 255 3.58 3.71 -0.76
N HIS A 256 3.18 4.95 -1.02
CA HIS A 256 2.32 5.29 -2.14
C HIS A 256 3.15 5.11 -3.41
N ALA A 257 2.70 4.21 -4.27
CA ALA A 257 3.42 3.95 -5.50
C ALA A 257 3.53 5.26 -6.32
N GLY A 258 4.69 5.52 -6.90
CA GLY A 258 4.97 6.74 -7.66
C GLY A 258 5.47 7.93 -6.88
N SER A 259 4.67 8.42 -5.93
CA SER A 259 5.06 9.55 -5.09
C SER A 259 6.01 9.16 -3.96
N GLY A 260 6.04 7.87 -3.57
CA GLY A 260 6.79 7.36 -2.42
C GLY A 260 6.24 7.81 -1.06
N LEU A 261 5.17 8.61 -1.05
CA LEU A 261 4.60 9.21 0.15
C LEU A 261 3.90 8.16 1.01
N SER A 262 3.93 8.30 2.33
CA SER A 262 3.04 7.55 3.21
C SER A 262 1.86 8.43 3.64
N GLY A 263 0.70 7.83 3.85
CA GLY A 263 -0.46 8.60 4.29
C GLY A 263 -1.79 7.87 4.14
N TRP A 264 -2.83 8.51 4.67
CA TRP A 264 -4.19 8.01 4.62
C TRP A 264 -4.86 8.41 3.30
N GLU A 265 -5.57 7.46 2.69
CA GLU A 265 -6.50 7.69 1.61
C GLU A 265 -7.88 7.21 2.06
N TYR A 266 -8.88 8.08 1.87
CA TYR A 266 -10.27 7.80 2.18
C TYR A 266 -11.06 7.73 0.90
N ARG A 267 -12.00 6.79 0.81
CA ARG A 267 -12.92 6.65 -0.32
C ARG A 267 -14.35 6.72 0.19
N LYS A 268 -15.16 7.62 -0.35
CA LYS A 268 -16.61 7.58 -0.19
C LYS A 268 -17.23 7.10 -1.50
N SER A 269 -18.12 6.14 -1.45
CA SER A 269 -18.83 5.63 -2.62
C SER A 269 -20.33 5.69 -2.43
N ILE A 270 -21.06 5.95 -3.52
CA ILE A 270 -22.50 5.78 -3.57
C ILE A 270 -22.87 5.25 -4.94
N MET A 271 -23.78 4.28 -4.99
CA MET A 271 -24.28 3.69 -6.23
C MET A 271 -25.76 3.35 -6.05
N ALA A 272 -26.58 3.63 -7.06
CA ALA A 272 -27.98 3.30 -7.06
C ALA A 272 -28.45 2.91 -8.47
N GLY A 273 -29.50 2.09 -8.53
CA GLY A 273 -30.14 1.74 -9.80
C GLY A 273 -30.85 0.42 -9.72
N THR A 274 -30.96 -0.25 -10.87
CA THR A 274 -31.62 -1.54 -11.01
C THR A 274 -30.60 -2.67 -11.11
N LEU A 275 -30.94 -3.81 -10.50
CA LEU A 275 -30.07 -4.98 -10.40
C LEU A 275 -30.32 -6.01 -11.52
N GLY A 276 -31.35 -5.80 -12.35
CA GLY A 276 -31.65 -6.70 -13.47
C GLY A 276 -32.24 -8.04 -13.03
N THR A 277 -32.94 -8.03 -11.90
CA THR A 277 -33.63 -9.21 -11.37
C THR A 277 -34.72 -9.66 -12.35
N GLU A 278 -34.90 -10.98 -12.47
CA GLU A 278 -35.85 -11.63 -13.40
C GLU A 278 -35.51 -11.53 -14.91
N GLY A 279 -34.22 -11.38 -15.26
CA GLY A 279 -33.76 -11.46 -16.65
C GLY A 279 -33.79 -10.13 -17.41
N ASN A 280 -34.15 -9.04 -16.74
CA ASN A 280 -34.08 -7.69 -17.30
C ASN A 280 -32.66 -7.12 -17.24
N LEU A 281 -32.38 -6.08 -18.03
CA LEU A 281 -31.13 -5.33 -17.93
C LEU A 281 -31.17 -4.42 -16.70
N GLY A 282 -30.30 -4.70 -15.73
CA GLY A 282 -30.01 -3.81 -14.61
C GLY A 282 -29.01 -2.72 -15.00
N VAL A 283 -29.26 -1.50 -14.54
CA VAL A 283 -28.40 -0.34 -14.74
C VAL A 283 -28.17 0.32 -13.39
N MET A 284 -26.91 0.35 -12.94
CA MET A 284 -26.48 1.06 -11.74
C MET A 284 -25.57 2.22 -12.11
N LEU A 285 -25.77 3.35 -11.45
CA LEU A 285 -24.95 4.55 -11.58
C LEU A 285 -24.40 4.91 -10.21
N GLY A 286 -23.14 5.32 -10.15
CA GLY A 286 -22.49 5.67 -8.91
C GLY A 286 -21.34 6.65 -9.08
N THR A 287 -20.76 7.02 -7.94
CA THR A 287 -19.55 7.83 -7.88
C THR A 287 -18.67 7.35 -6.74
N ASN A 288 -17.36 7.45 -6.96
CA ASN A 288 -16.33 7.31 -5.94
C ASN A 288 -15.67 8.67 -5.74
N MET A 289 -15.46 9.04 -4.49
CA MET A 289 -14.77 10.26 -4.08
C MET A 289 -13.59 9.88 -3.20
N TRP A 290 -12.38 10.15 -3.67
CA TRP A 290 -11.14 9.94 -2.92
C TRP A 290 -10.67 11.25 -2.28
N SER A 291 -10.10 11.14 -1.09
CA SER A 291 -9.42 12.25 -0.41
C SER A 291 -8.20 11.76 0.37
N GLY A 292 -7.36 12.71 0.82
CA GLY A 292 -6.11 12.42 1.53
C GLY A 292 -4.91 12.65 0.63
N LEU A 293 -4.28 11.57 0.15
CA LEU A 293 -3.07 11.67 -0.68
C LEU A 293 -3.33 12.19 -2.09
N HIS A 294 -4.37 11.70 -2.77
CA HIS A 294 -4.79 12.20 -4.09
C HIS A 294 -6.31 12.35 -4.10
N GLU A 295 -6.77 13.60 -4.14
CA GLU A 295 -8.18 13.89 -4.30
C GLU A 295 -8.62 13.61 -5.73
N GLN A 296 -9.70 12.86 -5.87
CA GLN A 296 -10.28 12.54 -7.18
C GLN A 296 -11.76 12.20 -7.03
N ARG A 297 -12.53 12.39 -8.10
CA ARG A 297 -13.87 11.83 -8.23
C ARG A 297 -14.05 11.12 -9.57
N THR A 298 -14.51 9.87 -9.51
CA THR A 298 -14.88 9.10 -10.71
C THR A 298 -16.37 8.76 -10.68
N GLY A 299 -16.98 8.72 -11.86
CA GLY A 299 -18.32 8.18 -12.04
C GLY A 299 -18.25 6.73 -12.50
N ILE A 300 -19.25 5.94 -12.11
CA ILE A 300 -19.36 4.52 -12.43
C ILE A 300 -20.71 4.27 -13.09
N VAL A 301 -20.70 3.49 -14.17
CA VAL A 301 -21.89 2.82 -14.69
C VAL A 301 -21.65 1.32 -14.68
N LYS A 302 -22.63 0.57 -14.19
CA LYS A 302 -22.65 -0.88 -14.24
C LYS A 302 -23.93 -1.36 -14.91
N LEU A 303 -23.76 -2.15 -15.96
CA LEU A 303 -24.82 -2.90 -16.62
C LEU A 303 -24.75 -4.34 -16.13
N VAL A 304 -25.88 -4.94 -15.82
CA VAL A 304 -25.96 -6.33 -15.36
C VAL A 304 -27.16 -7.03 -15.97
N SER A 305 -27.00 -8.29 -16.39
CA SER A 305 -28.09 -9.11 -16.90
C SER A 305 -27.73 -10.58 -16.69
N GLY A 306 -28.37 -11.23 -15.71
CA GLY A 306 -27.97 -12.57 -15.28
C GLY A 306 -26.49 -12.62 -14.88
N ASP A 307 -25.74 -13.54 -15.47
CA ASP A 307 -24.31 -13.72 -15.21
C ASP A 307 -23.42 -12.69 -15.93
N PHE A 308 -23.99 -11.91 -16.85
CA PHE A 308 -23.29 -10.87 -17.56
C PHE A 308 -23.22 -9.59 -16.72
N SER A 309 -22.05 -8.98 -16.63
CA SER A 309 -21.94 -7.59 -16.20
C SER A 309 -20.88 -6.82 -16.96
N LEU A 310 -21.15 -5.53 -17.19
CA LEU A 310 -20.20 -4.57 -17.72
C LEU A 310 -20.10 -3.41 -16.74
N THR A 311 -18.91 -3.12 -16.25
CA THR A 311 -18.64 -1.95 -15.41
C THR A 311 -17.71 -1.03 -16.18
N TYR A 312 -18.05 0.25 -16.24
CA TYR A 312 -17.19 1.30 -16.76
C TYR A 312 -17.14 2.45 -15.75
N GLU A 313 -15.93 2.89 -15.42
CA GLU A 313 -15.74 4.02 -14.53
C GLU A 313 -14.66 4.95 -15.09
N ASN A 314 -14.90 6.25 -14.94
CA ASN A 314 -14.10 7.31 -15.56
C ASN A 314 -14.31 8.63 -14.79
N ASP A 315 -13.28 9.47 -14.68
CA ASP A 315 -13.33 10.78 -14.00
C ASP A 315 -13.76 11.93 -14.93
N GLY A 316 -13.54 11.79 -16.23
CA GLY A 316 -13.97 12.66 -17.32
C GLY A 316 -15.32 12.31 -17.95
N ALA A 317 -15.38 12.37 -19.28
CA ALA A 317 -16.62 12.15 -20.02
C ALA A 317 -17.03 10.66 -20.02
N PRO A 318 -18.33 10.34 -19.84
CA PRO A 318 -19.47 11.27 -19.77
C PRO A 318 -19.78 11.80 -18.36
N PHE A 319 -19.16 11.26 -17.31
CA PHE A 319 -19.51 11.48 -15.90
C PHE A 319 -19.28 12.91 -15.41
N GLY A 320 -18.27 13.60 -15.94
CA GLY A 320 -18.01 15.01 -15.65
C GLY A 320 -19.18 15.93 -16.02
N LYS A 321 -19.93 15.61 -17.07
CA LYS A 321 -21.10 16.41 -17.51
C LYS A 321 -22.32 16.27 -16.59
N ILE A 322 -22.39 15.15 -15.85
CA ILE A 322 -23.50 14.82 -14.95
C ILE A 322 -23.09 14.91 -13.47
N GLY A 323 -21.93 15.51 -13.17
CA GLY A 323 -21.44 15.76 -11.82
C GLY A 323 -20.95 14.52 -11.05
N LEU A 324 -20.86 13.37 -11.72
CA LEU A 324 -20.40 12.11 -11.13
C LEU A 324 -18.88 11.93 -11.20
N GLY A 325 -18.20 12.65 -12.10
CA GLY A 325 -16.73 12.74 -12.18
C GLY A 325 -16.25 14.19 -11.98
N ASP A 326 -14.99 14.39 -11.66
CA ASP A 326 -14.39 15.74 -11.49
C ASP A 326 -13.90 16.39 -12.80
N ASN A 327 -13.93 15.64 -13.90
CA ASN A 327 -13.54 16.07 -15.25
C ASN A 327 -12.07 16.48 -15.40
N ASN A 328 -11.20 15.97 -14.53
CA ASN A 328 -9.77 16.29 -14.54
C ASN A 328 -8.93 15.34 -15.41
N ASP A 329 -9.44 14.17 -15.79
CA ASP A 329 -8.74 13.15 -16.61
C ASP A 329 -7.34 12.84 -16.06
N SER A 330 -7.25 12.70 -14.73
CA SER A 330 -6.01 12.60 -13.97
C SER A 330 -6.02 11.33 -13.14
N TYR A 331 -4.86 10.69 -12.96
CA TYR A 331 -4.74 9.52 -12.10
C TYR A 331 -5.58 8.34 -12.62
N ARG A 332 -6.78 8.08 -12.06
CA ARG A 332 -7.71 7.02 -12.48
C ARG A 332 -8.58 7.53 -13.63
N THR A 333 -8.00 7.62 -14.83
CA THR A 333 -8.70 8.12 -16.03
C THR A 333 -9.88 7.22 -16.42
N ALA A 334 -9.66 5.91 -16.53
CA ALA A 334 -10.69 5.01 -17.03
C ALA A 334 -10.38 3.56 -16.68
N ALA A 335 -11.41 2.81 -16.32
CA ALA A 335 -11.34 1.36 -16.36
C ALA A 335 -12.66 0.75 -16.79
N MET A 336 -12.54 -0.43 -17.39
CA MET A 336 -13.66 -1.22 -17.85
C MET A 336 -13.45 -2.67 -17.45
N SER A 337 -14.52 -3.32 -17.01
CA SER A 337 -14.54 -4.75 -16.76
C SER A 337 -15.82 -5.35 -17.31
N LEU A 338 -15.66 -6.31 -18.21
CA LEU A 338 -16.69 -7.19 -18.73
C LEU A 338 -16.58 -8.52 -18.01
N SER A 339 -17.66 -9.03 -17.42
CA SER A 339 -17.68 -10.29 -16.69
C SER A 339 -18.83 -11.17 -17.17
N ILE A 340 -18.58 -12.48 -17.25
CA ILE A 340 -19.56 -13.53 -17.48
C ILE A 340 -19.27 -14.64 -16.47
N GLY A 341 -20.11 -14.73 -15.43
CA GLY A 341 -19.83 -15.58 -14.27
C GLY A 341 -18.50 -15.19 -13.63
N ASP A 342 -17.61 -16.17 -13.42
CA ASP A 342 -16.29 -15.94 -12.84
C ASP A 342 -15.25 -15.39 -13.84
N PHE A 343 -15.51 -15.50 -15.14
CA PHE A 343 -14.60 -15.01 -16.17
C PHE A 343 -14.79 -13.51 -16.37
N HIS A 344 -13.70 -12.79 -16.48
CA HIS A 344 -13.74 -11.36 -16.73
C HIS A 344 -12.59 -10.89 -17.61
N ALA A 345 -12.82 -9.83 -18.38
CA ALA A 345 -11.84 -9.19 -19.22
C ALA A 345 -12.02 -7.68 -19.15
N GLY A 346 -10.93 -6.93 -19.23
CA GLY A 346 -11.03 -5.50 -19.00
C GLY A 346 -9.74 -4.76 -19.26
N PHE A 347 -9.78 -3.47 -18.93
CA PHE A 347 -8.61 -2.61 -18.97
C PHE A 347 -8.64 -1.61 -17.82
N ASN A 348 -7.45 -1.17 -17.40
CA ASN A 348 -7.28 -0.05 -16.50
C ASN A 348 -6.27 0.96 -17.10
N LEU A 349 -6.68 2.22 -17.17
CA LEU A 349 -5.90 3.32 -17.72
C LEU A 349 -5.60 4.35 -16.65
N PHE A 350 -4.33 4.73 -16.57
CA PHE A 350 -3.89 5.77 -15.65
C PHE A 350 -3.00 6.80 -16.34
N THR A 351 -3.10 8.04 -15.87
CA THR A 351 -2.37 9.21 -16.35
C THR A 351 -1.75 10.01 -15.20
N GLY A 352 -0.88 10.98 -15.51
CA GLY A 352 -0.35 11.92 -14.51
C GLY A 352 -1.40 12.94 -14.07
N ALA A 353 -1.00 13.81 -13.14
CA ALA A 353 -1.83 14.92 -12.71
C ALA A 353 -1.92 15.96 -13.82
N ARG A 354 -3.13 16.34 -14.20
CA ARG A 354 -3.33 17.35 -15.22
C ARG A 354 -3.36 18.76 -14.63
N ASN A 355 -2.83 19.73 -15.37
CA ASN A 355 -2.98 21.14 -15.05
C ASN A 355 -4.39 21.65 -15.41
N SER A 356 -5.09 22.27 -14.45
CA SER A 356 -6.41 22.87 -14.65
C SER A 356 -6.43 23.92 -15.78
N SER A 357 -5.31 24.64 -15.98
CA SER A 357 -5.18 25.64 -17.05
C SER A 357 -5.21 25.05 -18.47
N THR A 358 -5.07 23.73 -18.62
CA THR A 358 -5.10 23.05 -19.93
C THR A 358 -6.45 23.20 -20.66
N TYR A 359 -7.57 23.43 -19.93
CA TYR A 359 -8.89 23.74 -20.53
C TYR A 359 -9.26 25.23 -20.48
N GLU A 360 -8.41 26.09 -19.94
CA GLU A 360 -8.74 27.52 -19.86
C GLU A 360 -8.67 28.16 -21.25
N GLU A 361 -9.73 28.90 -21.56
CA GLU A 361 -9.90 29.61 -22.82
C GLU A 361 -8.89 30.76 -22.88
N ASN A 362 -8.06 30.82 -23.94
CA ASN A 362 -7.16 31.94 -24.11
C ASN A 362 -7.99 33.22 -24.39
N PRO A 363 -7.96 34.24 -23.52
CA PRO A 363 -8.82 35.41 -23.63
C PRO A 363 -8.57 36.25 -24.89
N GLU A 364 -7.41 36.11 -25.55
CA GLU A 364 -7.09 36.84 -26.77
C GLU A 364 -7.65 36.17 -28.04
N ASN A 365 -7.92 34.87 -28.02
CA ASN A 365 -8.19 34.09 -29.24
C ASN A 365 -9.43 33.18 -29.18
N LYS A 366 -10.24 33.24 -28.11
CA LYS A 366 -11.51 32.49 -27.94
C LYS A 366 -11.41 31.01 -28.38
N THR A 367 -10.30 30.37 -28.05
CA THR A 367 -10.06 28.95 -28.30
C THR A 367 -9.78 28.27 -26.96
N LYS A 368 -10.47 27.14 -26.73
CA LYS A 368 -10.70 26.51 -25.41
C LYS A 368 -9.51 25.75 -24.81
N TYR A 369 -8.28 25.97 -25.28
CA TYR A 369 -7.14 25.13 -24.90
C TYR A 369 -5.86 25.97 -24.80
N GLN A 370 -5.14 25.89 -23.66
CA GLN A 370 -3.76 26.37 -23.57
C GLN A 370 -2.86 25.41 -24.36
N TYR A 371 -2.67 25.74 -25.63
CA TYR A 371 -1.71 25.09 -26.52
C TYR A 371 -0.27 25.30 -26.03
N ASP A 372 0.59 24.29 -26.17
CA ASP A 372 1.97 24.56 -26.58
C ASP A 372 1.96 24.89 -28.09
N TYR A 373 1.56 26.11 -28.43
CA TYR A 373 1.44 26.56 -29.82
C TYR A 373 2.81 26.73 -30.51
N ARG A 374 3.92 26.67 -29.78
CA ARG A 374 5.25 26.87 -30.36
C ARG A 374 5.67 25.70 -31.25
N GLU A 375 5.21 24.49 -30.96
CA GLU A 375 5.54 23.29 -31.74
C GLU A 375 4.56 23.01 -32.91
N MET A 376 3.25 23.29 -32.76
CA MET A 376 2.26 23.05 -33.84
C MET A 376 2.36 24.02 -35.02
N ARG A 377 2.92 25.22 -34.83
CA ARG A 377 3.07 26.21 -35.91
C ARG A 377 4.09 25.81 -36.98
N LYS A 378 4.87 24.75 -36.75
CA LYS A 378 5.73 24.13 -37.77
C LYS A 378 4.98 23.22 -38.75
N TYR A 379 3.79 22.73 -38.39
CA TYR A 379 3.15 21.61 -39.10
C TYR A 379 1.78 21.96 -39.71
N GLY A 380 1.12 23.06 -39.36
CA GLY A 380 -0.13 23.46 -40.04
C GLY A 380 -1.36 22.63 -39.62
N ARG A 381 -2.56 23.11 -39.97
CA ARG A 381 -3.84 22.66 -39.37
C ARG A 381 -4.26 21.23 -39.71
N ASP A 382 -3.61 20.57 -40.68
CA ASP A 382 -3.91 19.21 -41.12
C ASP A 382 -2.88 18.17 -40.64
N ASP A 383 -1.80 18.61 -39.97
CA ASP A 383 -0.73 17.72 -39.52
C ASP A 383 -0.82 17.48 -38.02
N TYR A 384 -1.08 16.23 -37.69
CA TYR A 384 -0.95 15.69 -36.34
C TYR A 384 0.46 15.99 -35.79
N LEU A 385 0.57 16.19 -34.47
CA LEU A 385 1.88 16.17 -33.83
C LEU A 385 2.40 14.73 -33.86
N PRO A 386 3.55 14.44 -34.50
CA PRO A 386 4.17 13.13 -34.41
C PRO A 386 4.77 12.97 -33.02
N GLY A 387 4.50 11.83 -32.40
CA GLY A 387 5.12 11.44 -31.15
C GLY A 387 6.40 10.63 -31.36
N ALA A 388 7.12 10.37 -30.26
CA ALA A 388 8.45 9.75 -30.29
C ALA A 388 8.45 8.30 -30.78
N TYR A 389 7.29 7.64 -30.82
CA TYR A 389 7.13 6.23 -31.14
C TYR A 389 6.24 6.00 -32.38
N GLY A 390 5.97 7.05 -33.17
CA GLY A 390 5.15 6.98 -34.38
C GLY A 390 3.65 7.21 -34.16
N GLU A 391 3.26 7.54 -32.93
CA GLU A 391 1.91 7.92 -32.58
C GLU A 391 1.56 9.34 -33.07
N LYS A 392 0.26 9.63 -33.21
CA LYS A 392 -0.23 10.88 -33.83
C LYS A 392 -1.24 11.58 -32.93
N TYR A 393 -0.98 12.83 -32.59
CA TYR A 393 -1.86 13.62 -31.73
C TYR A 393 -2.64 14.68 -32.55
N THR A 394 -3.96 14.57 -32.56
CA THR A 394 -4.85 15.42 -33.38
C THR A 394 -5.31 16.70 -32.68
N HIS A 395 -5.38 16.69 -31.36
CA HIS A 395 -5.96 17.79 -30.56
C HIS A 395 -4.95 18.40 -29.58
N GLY A 396 -3.65 18.29 -29.87
CA GLY A 396 -2.58 18.74 -29.00
C GLY A 396 -2.31 17.82 -27.82
N LEU A 397 -1.45 18.27 -26.90
CA LEU A 397 -1.03 17.52 -25.72
C LEU A 397 -1.50 18.19 -24.43
N VAL A 398 -1.83 17.37 -23.44
CA VAL A 398 -2.15 17.81 -22.08
C VAL A 398 -0.91 18.38 -21.40
N ALA A 399 -1.06 19.53 -20.73
CA ALA A 399 -0.06 20.01 -19.79
C ALA A 399 -0.23 19.29 -18.44
N GLU A 400 0.76 18.50 -18.06
CA GLU A 400 0.77 17.75 -16.80
C GLU A 400 1.57 18.49 -15.72
N GLN A 401 1.08 18.45 -14.48
CA GLN A 401 1.78 18.95 -13.30
C GLN A 401 2.49 17.80 -12.60
N GLY A 402 3.70 18.05 -12.09
CA GLY A 402 4.47 17.03 -11.39
C GLY A 402 4.96 15.90 -12.30
N PRO A 403 5.31 14.73 -11.73
CA PRO A 403 5.81 13.62 -12.52
C PRO A 403 4.72 12.99 -13.38
N ARG A 404 5.09 12.54 -14.59
CA ARG A 404 4.16 11.98 -15.57
C ARG A 404 4.08 10.46 -15.42
N TYR A 405 2.86 9.94 -15.34
CA TYR A 405 2.61 8.53 -15.04
C TYR A 405 1.69 7.89 -16.05
N ARG A 406 1.93 6.60 -16.34
CA ARG A 406 1.28 5.90 -17.44
C ARG A 406 1.03 4.45 -17.08
N LEU A 407 -0.24 4.05 -17.19
CA LEU A 407 -0.63 2.64 -17.21
C LEU A 407 -1.64 2.44 -18.34
N GLY A 408 -1.43 1.38 -19.12
CA GLY A 408 -2.39 0.88 -20.09
C GLY A 408 -2.48 -0.63 -19.93
N ALA A 409 -3.11 -1.07 -18.85
CA ALA A 409 -3.26 -2.49 -18.57
C ALA A 409 -4.49 -3.02 -19.31
N ALA A 410 -4.34 -4.08 -20.09
CA ALA A 410 -5.44 -4.90 -20.59
C ALA A 410 -5.28 -6.31 -20.05
N TYR A 411 -6.37 -6.92 -19.58
CA TYR A 411 -6.32 -8.18 -18.84
C TYR A 411 -7.51 -9.08 -19.11
N VAL A 412 -7.29 -10.35 -18.82
CA VAL A 412 -8.32 -11.38 -18.62
C VAL A 412 -8.15 -11.96 -17.23
N GLY A 413 -9.21 -12.54 -16.68
CA GLY A 413 -9.23 -13.02 -15.33
C GLY A 413 -10.30 -14.06 -15.06
N TRP A 414 -10.11 -14.76 -13.97
CA TRP A 414 -11.01 -15.79 -13.45
C TRP A 414 -11.08 -15.68 -11.93
N GLY A 415 -12.29 -15.53 -11.38
CA GLY A 415 -12.50 -15.25 -9.96
C GLY A 415 -11.78 -13.97 -9.53
N ASN A 416 -10.84 -14.09 -8.60
CA ASN A 416 -10.05 -12.95 -8.11
C ASN A 416 -8.71 -12.75 -8.83
N PHE A 417 -8.42 -13.53 -9.88
CA PHE A 417 -7.12 -13.48 -10.57
C PHE A 417 -7.23 -12.75 -11.90
N ARG A 418 -6.28 -11.85 -12.19
CA ARG A 418 -6.12 -11.16 -13.48
C ARG A 418 -4.67 -11.28 -13.98
N ILE A 419 -4.56 -11.58 -15.27
CA ILE A 419 -3.32 -11.59 -16.02
C ILE A 419 -3.52 -10.84 -17.34
N GLY A 420 -2.48 -10.22 -17.85
CA GLY A 420 -2.57 -9.52 -19.11
C GLY A 420 -1.27 -8.85 -19.50
N VAL A 421 -1.41 -7.70 -20.13
CA VAL A 421 -0.28 -6.88 -20.59
C VAL A 421 -0.46 -5.43 -20.17
N ASN A 422 0.65 -4.75 -19.91
CA ASN A 422 0.73 -3.33 -19.67
C ASN A 422 1.52 -2.68 -20.81
N SER A 423 0.87 -1.78 -21.54
CA SER A 423 1.54 -0.97 -22.56
C SER A 423 0.83 0.37 -22.73
N GLU A 424 1.61 1.42 -22.97
CA GLU A 424 1.04 2.71 -23.35
C GLU A 424 0.35 2.69 -24.71
N TRP A 425 0.63 1.72 -25.58
CA TRP A 425 -0.12 1.54 -26.82
C TRP A 425 -1.59 1.23 -26.56
N ILE A 426 -1.89 0.50 -25.48
CA ILE A 426 -3.27 0.25 -25.05
C ILE A 426 -3.93 1.54 -24.60
N ARG A 427 -3.26 2.29 -23.71
CA ARG A 427 -3.76 3.58 -23.22
C ARG A 427 -3.93 4.58 -24.37
N HIS A 428 -2.96 4.71 -25.25
CA HIS A 428 -3.02 5.60 -26.41
C HIS A 428 -4.20 5.24 -27.31
N GLY A 429 -4.38 3.96 -27.65
CA GLY A 429 -5.49 3.51 -28.49
C GLY A 429 -6.86 3.81 -27.87
N ILE A 430 -7.03 3.55 -26.58
CA ILE A 430 -8.33 3.72 -25.91
C ILE A 430 -8.57 5.18 -25.51
N GLN A 431 -7.62 5.82 -24.84
CA GLN A 431 -7.77 7.20 -24.35
C GLN A 431 -7.54 8.21 -25.48
N ASN A 432 -6.35 8.26 -26.07
CA ASN A 432 -5.99 9.33 -27.00
C ASN A 432 -6.71 9.21 -28.35
N VAL A 433 -6.90 7.99 -28.87
CA VAL A 433 -7.55 7.77 -30.15
C VAL A 433 -9.05 7.61 -29.97
N LEU A 434 -9.54 6.56 -29.30
CA LEU A 434 -10.98 6.32 -29.23
C LEU A 434 -11.70 7.44 -28.46
N ALA A 435 -11.30 7.74 -27.22
CA ALA A 435 -11.99 8.72 -26.40
C ALA A 435 -11.72 10.17 -26.85
N HIS A 436 -10.46 10.59 -26.94
CA HIS A 436 -10.08 12.01 -27.11
C HIS A 436 -10.14 12.50 -28.55
N ARG A 437 -10.20 11.60 -29.54
CA ARG A 437 -10.39 11.98 -30.95
C ARG A 437 -11.84 11.82 -31.39
N TRP A 438 -12.48 10.70 -31.05
CA TRP A 438 -13.78 10.34 -31.64
C TRP A 438 -14.97 10.60 -30.72
N ILE A 439 -14.87 10.32 -29.42
CA ILE A 439 -16.03 10.38 -28.50
C ILE A 439 -16.18 11.78 -27.87
N SER A 440 -15.08 12.32 -27.34
CA SER A 440 -15.03 13.62 -26.66
C SER A 440 -13.73 14.34 -27.06
N PRO A 441 -13.75 15.15 -28.14
CA PRO A 441 -12.56 15.85 -28.64
C PRO A 441 -11.84 16.66 -27.55
N GLN A 442 -10.64 16.21 -27.16
CA GLN A 442 -9.82 16.85 -26.12
C GLN A 442 -8.32 16.56 -26.31
N PRO A 443 -7.41 17.32 -25.67
CA PRO A 443 -5.97 17.09 -25.79
C PRO A 443 -5.55 15.69 -25.33
N ALA A 444 -4.51 15.14 -25.93
CA ALA A 444 -4.01 13.79 -25.66
C ALA A 444 -2.89 13.78 -24.62
N PHE A 445 -2.70 12.65 -23.95
CA PHE A 445 -1.56 12.46 -23.05
C PHE A 445 -0.38 11.87 -23.84
N LEU A 446 0.78 12.53 -23.75
CA LEU A 446 2.01 12.10 -24.41
C LEU A 446 2.38 10.67 -23.99
N MET A 447 2.79 9.85 -24.95
CA MET A 447 3.39 8.54 -24.67
C MET A 447 4.80 8.70 -24.12
N LEU A 448 5.10 8.02 -23.02
CA LEU A 448 6.42 8.02 -22.38
C LEU A 448 7.24 6.77 -22.76
N SER A 449 6.59 5.68 -23.14
CA SER A 449 7.24 4.43 -23.53
C SER A 449 6.48 3.69 -24.65
N ASN A 450 7.21 2.91 -25.47
CA ASN A 450 6.66 1.94 -26.42
C ASN A 450 6.73 0.49 -25.91
N ASN A 451 7.12 0.28 -24.65
CA ASN A 451 7.33 -1.05 -24.10
C ASN A 451 6.01 -1.82 -23.93
N TRP A 452 6.13 -3.14 -24.01
CA TRP A 452 5.10 -4.09 -23.64
C TRP A 452 5.63 -4.93 -22.48
N ALA A 453 4.97 -4.84 -21.35
CA ALA A 453 5.31 -5.61 -20.16
C ALA A 453 4.17 -6.57 -19.81
N PRO A 454 4.45 -7.73 -19.19
CA PRO A 454 3.39 -8.53 -18.60
C PRO A 454 2.69 -7.73 -17.49
N TYR A 455 1.37 -7.89 -17.40
CA TYR A 455 0.55 -7.36 -16.32
C TYR A 455 0.06 -8.52 -15.46
N PHE A 456 0.40 -8.47 -14.18
CA PHE A 456 -0.21 -9.27 -13.14
C PHE A 456 -0.80 -8.29 -12.13
N GLN A 457 -2.04 -8.51 -11.67
CA GLN A 457 -2.70 -7.55 -10.76
C GLN A 457 -1.87 -7.26 -9.48
N TYR A 458 -1.04 -8.21 -9.08
CA TYR A 458 -0.18 -8.18 -7.90
C TYR A 458 1.25 -7.69 -8.18
N GLN A 459 1.61 -7.45 -9.44
CA GLN A 459 2.90 -6.86 -9.87
C GLN A 459 2.67 -5.56 -10.65
N THR A 460 1.54 -4.88 -10.40
CA THR A 460 1.23 -3.68 -11.16
C THR A 460 2.20 -2.56 -10.81
N VAL A 461 2.72 -1.90 -11.85
CA VAL A 461 3.65 -0.76 -11.79
C VAL A 461 2.91 0.54 -11.39
N ASN A 462 1.68 0.42 -10.89
CA ASN A 462 0.72 1.50 -10.78
C ASN A 462 0.88 2.29 -9.50
N GLU A 463 0.69 3.59 -9.64
CA GLU A 463 0.93 4.61 -8.65
C GLU A 463 -0.34 5.10 -7.95
N PHE A 464 -1.50 4.95 -8.58
CA PHE A 464 -2.79 5.31 -7.99
C PHE A 464 -3.55 4.05 -7.65
N THR A 465 -4.28 4.09 -6.54
CA THR A 465 -4.64 2.91 -5.76
C THR A 465 -5.49 1.89 -6.52
N SER A 466 -5.45 0.64 -6.03
CA SER A 466 -6.15 -0.52 -6.55
C SER A 466 -7.62 -0.25 -6.89
N TRP A 467 -7.99 -0.57 -8.12
CA TRP A 467 -9.36 -0.90 -8.51
C TRP A 467 -9.68 -2.36 -8.19
#